data_AF-A0A967XJQ2-F1
#
_entry.id   AF-A0A967XJQ2-F1
#
_cell.length_a   1.000
_cell.length_b   1.000
_cell.length_c   1.000
_cell.angle_alpha   90.00
_cell.angle_beta   90.00
_cell.angle_gamma   90.00
#
_symmetry.space_group_name_H-M   'P 1'
#
loop_
_entity.id
_entity.type
_entity.pdbx_description
1 polymer ?
#
loop_
_entity_poly.entity_id
_entity_poly.type
_entity_poly.pdbx_seq_one_letter_code
_entity_poly.pdbx_strand_id
1 'polypeptide(L)'
;TASDADGDSLSFSIAGRPAWASFSSATGALTGTPVSADVGTYADIRISVSDGQATAALPAFTIEVASAPNRAPTISGEPATSVTVGSPYSFTP
;
A
#
# COMPACT_ATOMS: atom_id res chain seq x y z
N THR A 1 -19.07 -9.07 -0.62
CA THR A 1 -19.12 -10.52 -0.32
C THR A 1 -19.63 -11.23 -1.55
N ALA A 2 -19.18 -12.46 -1.82
CA ALA A 2 -19.75 -13.29 -2.87
C ALA A 2 -20.49 -14.46 -2.22
N SER A 3 -21.62 -14.85 -2.80
CA SER A 3 -22.46 -15.93 -2.32
C SER A 3 -23.05 -16.63 -3.54
N ASP A 4 -23.01 -17.95 -3.53
CA ASP A 4 -23.72 -18.76 -4.51
C ASP A 4 -25.03 -19.28 -3.90
N ALA A 5 -26.10 -19.30 -4.69
CA ALA A 5 -27.43 -19.72 -4.24
C ALA A 5 -27.57 -21.24 -4.18
N ASP A 6 -26.76 -21.97 -4.95
CA ASP A 6 -26.76 -23.43 -5.04
C ASP A 6 -25.76 -24.09 -4.07
N GLY A 7 -24.87 -23.29 -3.48
CA GLY A 7 -23.90 -23.70 -2.47
C GLY A 7 -22.55 -24.16 -3.04
N ASP A 8 -22.29 -23.87 -4.31
CA ASP A 8 -21.09 -24.28 -5.01
C ASP A 8 -19.82 -23.57 -4.50
N SER A 9 -18.68 -24.25 -4.66
CA SER A 9 -17.39 -23.69 -4.28
C SER A 9 -17.01 -22.55 -5.21
N LEU A 10 -16.84 -21.35 -4.64
CA LEU A 10 -16.43 -20.18 -5.41
C LEU A 10 -14.91 -20.10 -5.59
N SER A 11 -14.48 -19.92 -6.83
CA SER A 11 -13.09 -19.65 -7.20
C SER A 11 -12.95 -18.23 -7.74
N PHE A 12 -12.06 -17.46 -7.14
CA PHE A 12 -11.80 -16.08 -7.52
C PHE A 12 -10.55 -15.97 -8.40
N SER A 13 -10.57 -15.03 -9.34
CA SER A 13 -9.45 -14.70 -10.22
C SER A 13 -9.29 -13.18 -10.37
N ILE A 14 -8.10 -12.74 -10.77
CA ILE A 14 -7.78 -11.33 -10.97
C ILE A 14 -6.94 -11.12 -12.23
N ALA A 15 -7.28 -10.09 -13.00
CA ALA A 15 -6.50 -9.55 -14.12
C ALA A 15 -5.98 -8.15 -13.76
N GLY A 16 -4.85 -7.75 -14.35
CA GLY A 16 -4.25 -6.42 -14.11
C GLY A 16 -3.62 -6.22 -12.72
N ARG A 17 -3.47 -7.29 -11.92
CA ARG A 17 -2.96 -7.21 -10.55
C ARG A 17 -1.57 -6.55 -10.49
N PRO A 18 -1.37 -5.52 -9.63
CA PRO A 18 -0.04 -4.96 -9.39
C PRO A 18 0.94 -6.00 -8.84
N ALA A 19 2.20 -5.95 -9.25
CA ALA A 19 3.22 -6.94 -8.87
C ALA A 19 3.48 -7.00 -7.35
N TRP A 20 3.32 -5.88 -6.64
CA TRP A 20 3.46 -5.79 -5.19
C TRP A 20 2.28 -6.40 -4.42
N ALA A 21 1.15 -6.68 -5.09
CA ALA A 21 -0.07 -7.18 -4.46
C ALA A 21 -0.18 -8.71 -4.55
N SER A 22 -0.67 -9.32 -3.48
CA SER A 22 -1.08 -10.73 -3.39
C SER A 22 -2.59 -10.87 -3.58
N PHE A 23 -3.03 -11.98 -4.19
CA PHE A 23 -4.45 -12.26 -4.38
C PHE A 23 -4.80 -13.68 -3.95
N SER A 24 -5.85 -13.81 -3.14
CA SER A 24 -6.37 -15.10 -2.70
C SER A 24 -7.52 -15.56 -3.60
N SER A 25 -7.32 -16.65 -4.34
CA SER A 25 -8.38 -17.26 -5.15
C SER A 25 -9.49 -17.91 -4.33
N ALA A 26 -9.29 -18.14 -3.03
CA ALA A 26 -10.31 -18.70 -2.14
C ALA A 26 -11.26 -17.63 -1.58
N THR A 27 -10.79 -16.39 -1.41
CA THR A 27 -11.56 -15.34 -0.73
C THR A 27 -11.77 -14.09 -1.58
N GLY A 28 -11.08 -13.96 -2.71
CA GLY A 28 -11.05 -12.75 -3.53
C GLY A 28 -10.27 -11.59 -2.90
N ALA A 29 -9.53 -11.82 -1.80
CA ALA A 29 -8.79 -10.78 -1.12
C ALA A 29 -7.56 -10.35 -1.94
N LEU A 30 -7.51 -9.06 -2.29
CA LEU A 30 -6.33 -8.37 -2.84
C LEU A 30 -5.63 -7.63 -1.70
N THR A 31 -4.39 -8.00 -1.36
CA THR A 31 -3.63 -7.45 -0.23
C THR A 31 -2.20 -7.13 -0.63
N GLY A 32 -1.51 -6.26 0.11
CA GLY A 32 -0.10 -5.95 -0.14
C GLY A 32 0.32 -4.61 0.45
N THR A 33 1.61 -4.33 0.41
CA THR A 33 2.20 -3.06 0.87
C THR A 33 3.15 -2.56 -0.22
N PRO A 34 2.75 -1.56 -1.03
CA PRO A 34 3.62 -0.98 -2.04
C PRO A 34 4.81 -0.27 -1.40
N VAL A 35 5.96 -0.27 -2.06
CA VAL A 35 7.15 0.49 -1.68
C VAL A 35 7.31 1.75 -2.54
N SER A 36 8.29 2.60 -2.24
CA SER A 36 8.54 3.83 -3.02
C SER A 36 8.78 3.58 -4.51
N ALA A 37 9.27 2.41 -4.89
CA ALA A 37 9.46 2.01 -6.29
C ALA A 37 8.15 1.65 -7.01
N ASP A 38 7.06 1.43 -6.27
CA ASP A 38 5.73 1.10 -6.79
C ASP A 38 4.85 2.34 -7.00
N VAL A 39 5.38 3.56 -6.83
CA VAL A 39 4.64 4.79 -7.07
C VAL A 39 4.17 4.85 -8.52
N GLY A 40 2.87 5.03 -8.73
CA GLY A 40 2.27 5.02 -10.05
C GLY A 40 0.80 4.64 -10.05
N THR A 41 0.24 4.50 -11.25
CA THR A 41 -1.17 4.15 -11.48
C THR A 41 -1.28 2.77 -12.10
N TYR A 42 -2.10 1.91 -11.50
CA TYR A 42 -2.38 0.56 -11.96
C TYR A 42 -3.85 0.47 -12.37
N ALA A 43 -4.10 0.59 -13.68
CA ALA A 43 -5.43 0.57 -14.27
C ALA A 43 -5.87 -0.84 -14.69
N ASP A 44 -7.14 -0.97 -15.08
CA ASP A 44 -7.74 -2.19 -15.64
C ASP A 44 -7.66 -3.43 -14.73
N ILE A 45 -7.66 -3.22 -13.41
CA ILE A 45 -7.71 -4.30 -12.43
C ILE A 45 -9.13 -4.85 -12.40
N ARG A 46 -9.30 -6.15 -12.68
CA ARG A 46 -10.62 -6.80 -12.69
C ARG A 46 -10.59 -8.09 -11.88
N ILE A 47 -11.50 -8.20 -10.92
CA ILE A 47 -11.73 -9.42 -10.13
C ILE A 47 -12.97 -10.14 -10.65
N SER A 48 -12.85 -11.45 -10.82
CA SER A 48 -13.95 -12.33 -11.24
C SER A 48 -14.12 -13.48 -10.25
N VAL A 49 -15.31 -14.05 -10.20
CA VAL A 49 -15.66 -15.22 -9.40
C VAL A 49 -16.42 -16.23 -10.26
N SER A 50 -16.11 -17.51 -10.10
CA SER A 50 -16.79 -18.62 -10.79
C SER A 50 -17.17 -19.70 -9.79
N ASP A 51 -18.33 -20.31 -10.00
CA ASP A 51 -18.81 -21.53 -9.34
C ASP A 51 -18.44 -22.81 -10.13
N GLY A 52 -17.73 -22.67 -11.26
CA GLY A 52 -17.40 -23.76 -12.19
C GLY A 52 -18.33 -23.85 -13.40
N GLN A 53 -19.51 -23.22 -13.36
CA GLN A 53 -20.53 -23.25 -14.41
C GLN A 53 -20.78 -21.87 -15.01
N ALA A 54 -20.88 -20.86 -14.16
CA ALA A 54 -21.03 -19.46 -14.49
C ALA A 54 -19.83 -18.64 -13.99
N THR A 55 -19.75 -17.40 -14.46
CA THR A 55 -18.72 -16.45 -14.02
C THR A 55 -19.34 -15.06 -13.93
N ALA A 56 -19.07 -14.38 -12.83
CA ALA A 56 -19.40 -12.98 -12.64
C ALA A 56 -18.11 -12.18 -12.44
N ALA A 57 -18.10 -10.91 -12.86
CA ALA A 57 -16.96 -10.02 -12.71
C ALA A 57 -17.39 -8.65 -12.18
N LEU A 58 -16.55 -8.06 -11.35
CA LEU A 58 -16.71 -6.66 -10.97
C LEU A 58 -16.33 -5.74 -12.15
N PRO A 59 -16.84 -4.50 -12.17
CA PRO A 59 -16.27 -3.45 -13.01
C PRO A 59 -14.77 -3.33 -12.75
N ALA A 60 -14.01 -3.00 -13.80
CA ALA A 60 -12.59 -2.74 -13.64
C ALA A 60 -12.37 -1.49 -12.78
N PHE A 61 -11.29 -1.48 -12.00
CA PHE A 61 -10.92 -0.36 -11.15
C PHE A 61 -9.43 -0.04 -11.26
N THR A 62 -9.04 1.09 -10.68
CA THR A 62 -7.67 1.59 -10.69
C THR A 62 -7.16 1.75 -9.26
N ILE A 63 -5.88 1.43 -9.03
CA ILE A 63 -5.17 1.76 -7.80
C ILE A 63 -4.10 2.81 -8.12
N GLU A 64 -4.13 3.92 -7.40
CA GLU A 64 -3.06 4.92 -7.42
C GLU A 64 -2.20 4.74 -6.17
N VAL A 65 -0.91 4.49 -6.37
CA VAL A 65 0.10 4.50 -5.31
C VAL A 65 0.76 5.88 -5.30
N ALA A 66 0.33 6.72 -4.37
CA ALA A 66 0.89 8.05 -4.19
C ALA A 66 2.26 8.00 -3.49
N SER A 67 3.15 8.92 -3.85
CA SER A 67 4.39 9.13 -3.12
C SER A 67 4.10 9.58 -1.69
N ALA A 68 4.83 9.03 -0.70
CA ALA A 68 4.74 9.51 0.67
C ALA A 68 5.13 11.00 0.74
N PRO A 69 4.40 11.84 1.50
CA PRO A 69 4.73 13.24 1.64
C PRO A 69 6.10 13.38 2.32
N ASN A 70 6.97 14.19 1.76
CA ASN A 70 8.21 14.57 2.43
C ASN A 70 7.87 15.32 3.73
N ARG A 71 8.42 14.86 4.85
CA ARG A 71 8.33 15.56 6.14
C ARG A 71 9.67 16.20 6.43
N ALA A 72 9.70 17.53 6.53
CA ALA A 72 10.92 18.26 6.88
C ALA A 72 11.45 17.80 8.26
N PRO A 73 12.78 17.71 8.44
CA PRO A 73 13.35 17.40 9.74
C PRO A 73 13.08 18.56 10.71
N THR A 74 12.89 18.24 11.99
CA THR A 74 12.86 19.21 13.08
C THR A 74 14.19 19.20 13.81
N ILE A 75 14.75 20.38 14.08
CA ILE A 75 15.95 20.57 14.89
C ILE A 75 15.59 21.43 16.09
N SER A 76 16.15 21.13 17.26
CA SER A 76 15.92 21.84 18.51
C SER A 76 17.25 22.10 19.22
N GLY A 77 17.22 22.72 20.39
CA GLY A 77 18.38 22.93 21.24
C GLY A 77 18.65 24.41 21.50
N GLU A 78 19.11 24.68 22.72
CA GLU A 78 19.47 26.01 23.17
C GLU A 78 20.96 26.01 23.54
N PRO A 79 21.85 26.43 22.63
CA PRO A 79 23.27 26.49 22.92
C PRO A 79 23.53 27.53 24.01
N ALA A 80 24.49 27.24 24.90
CA ALA A 80 25.00 28.27 25.79
C ALA A 80 25.55 29.42 24.95
N THR A 81 25.14 30.65 25.27
CA THR A 81 25.52 31.87 24.54
C THR A 81 26.79 32.52 25.08
N SER A 82 27.41 31.92 26.11
CA SER A 82 28.65 32.39 26.72
C SER A 82 29.49 31.23 27.26
N VAL A 83 30.82 31.39 27.25
CA VAL A 83 31.79 30.48 27.88
C VAL A 83 32.95 31.28 28.48
N THR A 84 33.51 30.82 29.59
CA THR A 84 34.66 31.45 30.25
C THR A 84 35.96 31.16 29.50
N VAL A 85 36.87 32.13 29.44
CA VAL A 85 38.22 31.96 28.86
C VAL A 85 38.93 30.76 29.49
N GLY A 86 39.49 29.89 28.64
CA GLY A 86 40.18 28.66 29.04
C GLY A 86 39.28 27.44 29.25
N SER A 87 37.96 27.58 29.09
CA SER A 87 37.01 26.46 29.23
C SER A 87 36.59 25.89 27.86
N PRO A 88 36.43 24.57 27.73
CA PRO A 88 35.90 23.96 26.52
C PRO A 88 34.40 24.27 26.35
N TYR A 89 33.97 24.45 25.11
CA TYR A 89 32.59 24.63 24.72
C TYR A 89 32.13 23.44 23.88
N SER A 90 30.90 22.95 24.10
CA SER A 90 30.28 21.91 23.27
C SER A 90 28.78 22.16 23.21
N PHE A 91 28.20 22.02 22.02
CA PHE A 91 26.76 21.98 21.81
C PHE A 91 26.44 21.01 20.68
N THR A 92 25.45 20.15 20.92
CA THR A 92 24.84 19.27 19.93
C THR A 92 23.34 19.55 19.96
N PRO A 93 22.71 19.94 18.84
CA PRO A 93 21.26 20.18 18.73
C PRO A 93 20.38 18.98 19.09
#